data_AF-A0ABD5MVA0-F1
#
_entry.id   AF-A0ABD5MVA0-F1
#
_cell.length_a   1.000
_cell.length_b   1.000
_cell.length_c   1.000
_cell.angle_alpha   90.00
_cell.angle_beta   90.00
_cell.angle_gamma   90.00
#
_symmetry.space_group_name_H-M   'P 1'
#
loop_
_entity.id
_entity.type
_entity.pdbx_description
1 polymer ?
#
loop_
_entity_poly.entity_id
_entity_poly.type
_entity_poly.pdbx_seq_one_letter_code
_entity_poly.pdbx_strand_id
1 'polypeptide(L)' 'MKKRRILSAVVGIIQGVIGISFGVLAVLLVVGIIEIQALLNTPSEFMSLYILILGLFSIFSVVSGLFLVREGRK' A
#
# COMPACT_ATOMS: atom_id res chain seq x y z
N MET A 1 20.20 18.91 8.51
CA MET A 1 19.85 17.52 8.89
C MET A 1 18.41 17.37 9.44
N LYS A 2 17.92 18.26 10.31
CA LYS A 2 16.52 18.20 10.83
C LYS A 2 15.42 18.14 9.76
N LYS A 3 15.48 18.99 8.71
CA LYS A 3 14.48 19.00 7.62
C LYS A 3 14.39 17.66 6.87
N ARG A 4 15.54 17.00 6.63
CA ARG A 4 15.60 15.68 5.98
C ARG A 4 14.94 14.59 6.84
N ARG A 5 15.11 14.66 8.16
CA ARG A 5 14.49 13.71 9.11
C ARG A 5 12.98 13.87 9.18
N ILE A 6 12.49 15.11 9.26
CA ILE A 6 11.04 15.39 9.21
C ILE A 6 10.45 14.90 7.89
N LEU A 7 11.11 15.19 6.77
CA LEU A 7 10.65 14.72 5.46
C LEU A 7 10.61 13.19 5.38
N SER A 8 11.65 12.49 5.86
CA SER A 8 11.68 11.02 5.91
C SER A 8 10.50 10.48 6.74
N ALA A 9 10.23 11.04 7.92
CA ALA A 9 9.07 10.63 8.73
C ALA A 9 7.73 10.84 8.01
N VAL A 10 7.54 11.98 7.36
CA VAL A 10 6.30 12.29 6.63
C VAL A 10 6.10 11.34 5.46
N VAL A 11 7.14 11.13 4.64
CA VAL A 11 7.07 10.17 3.52
C VAL A 11 6.78 8.77 4.03
N GLY A 12 7.43 8.35 5.13
CA GLY A 12 7.19 7.06 5.73
C GLY A 12 5.76 6.84 6.21
N ILE A 13 5.13 7.87 6.81
CA ILE A 13 3.71 7.82 7.21
C ILE A 13 2.82 7.69 5.97
N ILE A 14 3.02 8.54 4.95
CA ILE A 14 2.23 8.50 3.71
C ILE A 14 2.33 7.12 3.06
N GLN A 15 3.54 6.59 2.97
CA GLN A 15 3.81 5.28 2.39
C GLN A 15 3.17 4.13 3.19
N GLY A 16 3.13 4.25 4.53
CA GLY A 16 2.39 3.34 5.39
C GLY A 16 0.88 3.39 5.13
N VAL A 17 0.30 4.58 5.03
CA VAL A 17 -1.14 4.77 4.72
C VAL A 17 -1.48 4.18 3.35
N ILE A 18 -0.69 4.48 2.31
CA ILE A 18 -0.87 3.94 0.96
C ILE A 18 -0.76 2.42 0.96
N GLY A 19 0.23 1.87 1.66
CA GLY A 19 0.44 0.43 1.76
C GLY A 19 -0.75 -0.28 2.40
N ILE A 20 -1.29 0.26 3.50
CA ILE A 20 -2.49 -0.27 4.15
C ILE A 20 -3.68 -0.20 3.20
N SER A 21 -3.89 0.93 2.52
CA SER A 21 -5.00 1.09 1.55
C SER A 21 -4.95 0.05 0.42
N PHE A 22 -3.77 -0.27 -0.11
CA PHE A 22 -3.63 -1.33 -1.11
C PHE A 22 -3.89 -2.72 -0.55
N GLY A 23 -3.53 -2.97 0.71
CA GLY A 23 -3.87 -4.22 1.40
C GLY A 23 -5.38 -4.38 1.56
N VAL A 24 -6.07 -3.30 1.95
CA VAL A 24 -7.54 -3.27 2.01
C VAL A 24 -8.15 -3.53 0.64
N LEU A 25 -7.64 -2.89 -0.41
CA LEU A 25 -8.13 -3.11 -1.77
C LEU A 25 -7.96 -4.56 -2.23
N ALA A 26 -6.81 -5.17 -1.94
CA ALA A 26 -6.56 -6.59 -2.24
C ALA A 26 -7.57 -7.50 -1.53
N VAL A 27 -7.87 -7.25 -0.25
CA VAL A 27 -8.87 -8.01 0.50
C VAL A 27 -10.27 -7.83 -0.09
N LEU A 28 -10.66 -6.60 -0.44
CA LEU A 28 -11.97 -6.35 -1.03
C LEU A 28 -12.13 -7.06 -2.39
N LEU A 29 -11.07 -7.12 -3.20
CA LEU A 29 -11.05 -7.88 -4.45
C LEU A 29 -11.20 -9.40 -4.22
N VAL A 30 -10.61 -9.94 -3.16
CA VAL A 30 -10.73 -11.37 -2.80
C VAL A 30 -12.12 -11.71 -2.31
N VAL A 31 -12.70 -10.88 -1.44
CA VAL A 31 -14.02 -11.14 -0.84
C VAL A 31 -15.16 -10.76 -1.80
N GLY A 32 -14.87 -10.03 -2.88
CA GLY A 32 -15.86 -9.61 -3.87
C GLY A 32 -16.81 -8.52 -3.37
N ILE A 33 -16.44 -7.81 -2.30
CA ILE A 33 -17.25 -6.74 -1.72
C ILE A 33 -17.14 -5.51 -2.64
N ILE A 34 -18.29 -4.90 -2.99
CA ILE A 34 -18.43 -3.65 -3.77
C ILE A 34 -18.24 -3.81 -5.31
N GLU A 35 -18.25 -5.02 -5.88
CA GLU A 35 -18.00 -5.22 -7.32
C GLU A 35 -16.81 -4.39 -7.82
N ILE A 36 -15.75 -4.27 -7.01
CA ILE A 36 -14.60 -3.39 -7.30
C ILE A 36 -13.96 -3.75 -8.63
N GLN A 37 -14.05 -5.00 -9.05
CA GLN A 37 -13.62 -5.45 -10.37
C GLN A 37 -14.37 -4.72 -11.50
N ALA A 38 -15.69 -4.54 -11.37
CA ALA A 38 -16.49 -3.81 -12.35
C ALA A 38 -16.18 -2.31 -12.31
N LEU A 39 -16.00 -1.74 -11.11
CA LEU A 39 -15.62 -0.33 -10.94
C LEU A 39 -14.25 -0.01 -11.57
N LEU A 40 -13.28 -0.91 -11.40
CA LEU A 40 -11.93 -0.76 -11.93
C LEU A 40 -11.79 -1.33 -13.35
N ASN A 41 -12.89 -1.79 -13.96
CA ASN A 41 -12.94 -2.43 -15.27
C ASN A 41 -11.81 -3.47 -15.47
N THR A 42 -11.62 -4.31 -14.45
CA THR A 42 -10.47 -5.21 -14.36
C THR A 42 -10.83 -6.58 -14.92
N PRO A 43 -10.06 -7.14 -15.88
CA PRO A 43 -10.35 -8.47 -16.41
C PRO A 43 -10.23 -9.54 -15.32
N SER A 44 -11.24 -10.40 -15.21
CA SER A 44 -11.27 -11.48 -14.22
C SER A 44 -10.13 -12.49 -14.41
N GLU A 45 -9.67 -12.67 -15.65
CA GLU A 45 -8.56 -13.56 -16.03
C GLU A 45 -7.25 -13.22 -15.30
N PHE A 46 -7.03 -11.95 -14.96
CA PHE A 46 -5.80 -11.49 -14.31
C PHE A 46 -5.98 -11.19 -12.82
N MET A 47 -7.12 -11.55 -12.22
CA MET A 47 -7.47 -11.18 -10.84
C MET A 47 -6.40 -11.59 -9.82
N SER A 48 -5.92 -12.83 -9.92
CA SER A 48 -4.87 -13.37 -9.04
C SER A 48 -3.57 -12.56 -9.13
N LEU A 49 -3.24 -12.05 -10.32
CA LEU A 49 -2.06 -11.23 -10.55
C LEU A 49 -2.22 -9.82 -9.94
N TYR A 50 -3.41 -9.21 -10.07
CA TYR A 50 -3.70 -7.94 -9.41
C TYR A 50 -3.62 -8.06 -7.89
N ILE A 51 -4.21 -9.10 -7.32
CA ILE A 51 -4.15 -9.36 -5.87
C ILE A 51 -2.71 -9.55 -5.42
N LEU A 52 -1.90 -10.31 -6.17
CA LEU A 52 -0.48 -10.51 -5.88
C LEU A 52 0.29 -9.19 -5.91
N ILE A 53 0.11 -8.37 -6.94
CA ILE A 53 0.78 -7.06 -7.07
C ILE A 53 0.38 -6.14 -5.92
N LEU A 54 -0.92 -6.04 -5.63
CA LEU A 54 -1.43 -5.21 -4.53
C LEU A 54 -0.91 -5.69 -3.17
N GLY A 55 -0.87 -6.99 -2.94
CA GLY A 55 -0.34 -7.59 -1.72
C GLY A 55 1.15 -7.33 -1.54
N LEU A 56 1.96 -7.58 -2.57
CA LEU A 56 3.40 -7.29 -2.55
C LEU A 56 3.66 -5.80 -2.35
N PHE A 57 2.97 -4.95 -3.09
CA PHE A 57 3.11 -3.50 -2.97
C PHE A 57 2.69 -3.01 -1.58
N SER A 58 1.60 -3.54 -1.02
CA SER A 58 1.15 -3.26 0.34
C SER A 58 2.24 -3.57 1.37
N ILE A 59 2.78 -4.79 1.34
CA ILE A 59 3.81 -5.24 2.28
C ILE A 59 5.07 -4.38 2.15
N PHE A 60 5.61 -4.22 0.94
CA PHE A 60 6.83 -3.45 0.73
C PHE A 60 6.64 -1.97 1.10
N SER A 61 5.48 -1.39 0.78
CA SER A 61 5.15 0.00 1.12
C SER A 61 5.10 0.20 2.63
N VAL A 62 4.40 -0.66 3.37
CA VAL A 62 4.32 -0.57 4.84
C VAL A 62 5.70 -0.77 5.47
N VAL A 63 6.45 -1.80 5.07
CA VAL A 63 7.77 -2.08 5.64
C VAL A 63 8.74 -0.93 5.39
N SER A 64 8.83 -0.45 4.16
CA SER A 64 9.70 0.68 3.82
C SER A 64 9.27 1.98 4.51
N GLY A 65 7.94 2.23 4.61
CA GLY A 65 7.41 3.36 5.36
C GLY A 65 7.81 3.34 6.84
N LEU A 66 7.77 2.16 7.49
CA LEU A 66 8.23 1.99 8.86
C LEU A 66 9.72 2.31 9.04
N PHE A 67 10.58 1.93 8.07
CA PHE A 67 12.01 2.28 8.11
C PHE A 67 12.23 3.79 8.01
N LEU A 68 11.50 4.49 7.13
CA LEU A 68 11.59 5.95 6.98
C LEU A 68 11.11 6.68 8.25
N VAL A 69 10.01 6.24 8.87
CA VAL A 69 9.55 6.79 10.15
C VAL A 69 10.60 6.62 11.24
N ARG A 70 11.26 5.45 11.31
CA ARG A 70 12.34 5.20 12.27
C ARG A 70 13.55 6.10 12.03
N GLU A 71 13.94 6.31 10.78
CA GLU A 71 15.04 7.21 10.42
C GLU A 71 14.71 8.66 10.81
N GLY A 72 13.48 9.12 10.54
CA GLY A 72 13.06 10.48 10.86
C GLY A 72 12.97 10.80 12.36
N ARG A 73 12.94 9.78 13.22
CA ARG A 73 12.99 9.93 14.69
C ARG A 73 14.41 9.98 15.27
N LYS A 74 15.41 9.45 14.57
CA LYS A 74 16.82 9.51 14.99
C LYS A 74 17.38 10.91 14.77
#